data_AF-A0A9E4B9P8-F1
#
_entry.id   AF-A0A9E4B9P8-F1
#
_cell.length_a   1.000
_cell.length_b   1.000
_cell.length_c   1.000
_cell.angle_alpha   90.00
_cell.angle_beta   90.00
_cell.angle_gamma   90.00
#
_symmetry.space_group_name_H-M   'P 1'
#
loop_
_entity.id
_entity.type
_entity.pdbx_description
1 polymer ?
#
loop_
_entity_poly.entity_id
_entity_poly.type
_entity_poly.pdbx_seq_one_letter_code
_entity_poly.pdbx_strand_id
1 'polypeptide(L)' 'GVLNESWGVPNRHNFYIGADGTILAIDRAVNPATAAEDIAAKLAELNVPKVSEEEAETASET' A
#
# COMPACT_ATOMS: atom_id res chain seq x y z
N GLY A 1 -5.90 -9.79 -4.60
CA GLY A 1 -7.00 -9.32 -5.47
C GLY A 1 -7.79 -10.51 -5.96
N VAL A 2 -9.09 -10.37 -6.17
CA VAL A 2 -9.98 -11.46 -6.60
C VAL A 2 -10.30 -11.28 -8.08
N LEU A 3 -9.99 -12.28 -8.91
CA LEU A 3 -10.31 -12.27 -10.33
C LEU A 3 -11.69 -12.91 -10.55
N ASN A 4 -12.51 -12.28 -11.39
CA ASN A 4 -13.78 -12.83 -11.86
C ASN A 4 -13.76 -12.84 -13.40
N GLU A 5 -14.25 -13.91 -14.01
CA GLU A 5 -14.32 -14.09 -15.48
C GLU A 5 -14.95 -12.88 -16.21
N SER A 6 -15.88 -12.17 -15.56
CA SER A 6 -16.64 -11.08 -16.19
C SER A 6 -15.93 -9.73 -16.18
N TRP A 7 -14.94 -9.52 -15.30
CA TRP A 7 -14.30 -8.21 -15.12
C TRP A 7 -13.01 -8.03 -15.91
N GLY A 8 -12.42 -9.11 -16.43
CA GLY A 8 -11.18 -9.06 -17.23
C GLY A 8 -9.91 -8.61 -16.47
N VAL A 9 -10.08 -8.01 -15.29
CA VAL A 9 -8.99 -7.58 -14.39
C VAL A 9 -9.28 -8.02 -12.94
N PRO A 10 -8.24 -8.29 -12.13
CA PRO A 10 -8.43 -8.65 -10.72
C PRO A 10 -8.94 -7.44 -9.93
N ASN A 11 -9.98 -7.64 -9.13
CA ASN A 11 -10.44 -6.65 -8.19
C ASN A 11 -9.41 -6.51 -7.06
N ARG A 12 -8.77 -5.35 -6.97
CA ARG A 12 -7.69 -5.05 -6.03
C ARG A 12 -8.13 -3.98 -5.05
N HIS A 13 -7.78 -4.17 -3.79
CA HIS A 13 -7.92 -3.18 -2.73
C HIS A 13 -6.59 -3.08 -2.00
N ASN A 14 -6.18 -1.86 -1.66
CA ASN A 14 -5.00 -1.61 -0.85
C ASN A 14 -5.44 -1.39 0.60
N PHE A 15 -4.79 -2.06 1.53
CA PHE A 15 -5.02 -1.93 2.95
C PHE A 15 -3.78 -1.31 3.57
N TYR A 16 -3.97 -0.20 4.28
CA TYR A 16 -2.91 0.46 5.03
C TYR A 16 -3.04 0.01 6.48
N ILE A 17 -2.03 -0.67 6.99
CA ILE A 17 -2.04 -1.31 8.31
C ILE A 17 -0.96 -0.64 9.16
N GLY A 18 -1.34 -0.19 10.36
CA GLY A 18 -0.41 0.35 11.34
C GLY A 18 0.46 -0.73 11.96
N ALA A 19 1.56 -0.34 12.61
CA ALA A 19 2.45 -1.27 13.30
C ALA A 19 1.77 -2.03 14.45
N ASP A 20 0.64 -1.51 14.94
CA ASP A 20 -0.25 -2.12 15.93
C ASP A 20 -1.23 -3.15 15.34
N GLY A 21 -1.24 -3.33 14.02
CA GLY A 21 -2.16 -4.20 13.29
C GLY A 21 -3.51 -3.56 12.98
N THR A 22 -3.71 -2.27 13.28
CA THR A 22 -4.97 -1.57 12.99
C THR A 22 -5.04 -1.17 11.53
N ILE A 23 -6.18 -1.38 10.88
CA ILE A 23 -6.42 -0.88 9.52
C ILE A 23 -6.67 0.63 9.59
N LEU A 24 -5.75 1.40 9.03
CA LEU A 24 -5.78 2.86 9.00
C LEU A 24 -6.62 3.38 7.82
N ALA A 25 -6.53 2.70 6.67
CA ALA A 25 -7.31 3.04 5.48
C ALA A 25 -7.49 1.84 4.55
N ILE A 26 -8.55 1.89 3.75
CA ILE A 26 -8.84 0.93 2.69
C ILE A 26 -9.09 1.71 1.41
N ASP A 27 -8.22 1.54 0.42
CA ASP A 27 -8.42 2.05 -0.93
C ASP A 27 -8.99 0.96 -1.83
N ARG A 28 -10.17 1.22 -2.38
CA ARG A 28 -10.90 0.31 -3.27
C ARG A 28 -10.83 0.71 -4.74
N ALA A 29 -10.31 1.90 -5.03
CA ALA A 29 -10.22 2.48 -6.37
C ALA A 29 -8.77 2.46 -6.86
N VAL A 30 -8.13 1.30 -6.77
CA VAL A 30 -6.70 1.15 -7.07
C VAL A 30 -6.45 1.33 -8.57
N ASN A 31 -5.64 2.33 -8.91
CA ASN A 31 -5.14 2.52 -10.26
C ASN A 31 -3.72 1.95 -10.38
N PRO A 32 -3.50 0.87 -11.16
CA PRO A 32 -2.18 0.26 -11.28
C PRO A 32 -1.15 1.16 -11.96
N ALA A 33 -1.58 2.11 -12.78
CA ALA A 33 -0.66 3.01 -13.50
C ALA A 33 -0.02 4.07 -12.59
N THR A 34 -0.67 4.43 -11.48
CA THR A 34 -0.25 5.48 -10.53
C THR A 34 -0.06 4.93 -9.11
N ALA A 35 0.03 3.60 -8.98
CA ALA A 35 -0.03 2.94 -7.68
C ALA A 35 1.09 3.39 -6.73
N ALA A 36 2.30 3.63 -7.24
CA ALA A 36 3.43 4.03 -6.42
C ALA A 36 3.21 5.43 -5.81
N GLU A 37 2.79 6.38 -6.65
CA GLU A 37 2.51 7.75 -6.23
C GLU A 37 1.31 7.82 -5.28
N ASP A 38 0.23 7.09 -5.58
CA ASP A 38 -0.98 7.06 -4.78
C ASP A 38 -0.73 6.48 -3.38
N ILE A 39 0.08 5.42 -3.29
CA ILE A 39 0.48 4.82 -2.01
C ILE A 39 1.34 5.81 -1.21
N ALA A 40 2.32 6.46 -1.83
CA ALA A 40 3.18 7.44 -1.16
C ALA A 40 2.37 8.63 -0.63
N ALA A 41 1.41 9.13 -1.41
CA ALA A 41 0.50 10.19 -1.01
C ALA A 41 -0.38 9.74 0.17
N LYS A 42 -0.96 8.55 0.13
CA LYS A 42 -1.78 8.01 1.23
C LYS A 42 -0.98 7.80 2.51
N LEU A 43 0.24 7.31 2.41
CA LEU A 43 1.13 7.16 3.57
C LEU A 43 1.47 8.52 4.19
N ALA A 44 1.69 9.54 3.36
CA ALA A 44 1.91 10.91 3.83
C ALA A 44 0.66 11.50 4.50
N GLU A 45 -0.53 11.31 3.93
CA GLU A 45 -1.81 11.72 4.54
C GLU A 45 -2.06 11.04 5.90
N LEU A 46 -1.72 9.75 6.00
CA LEU A 46 -1.85 8.97 7.24
C LEU A 46 -0.78 9.30 8.29
N ASN A 47 0.14 10.25 8.01
CA ASN A 47 1.24 10.64 8.88
C ASN A 47 2.09 9.45 9.35
N VAL A 48 2.27 8.46 8.47
CA VAL A 48 3.12 7.30 8.77
C VAL A 48 4.58 7.78 8.86
N PRO A 49 5.31 7.41 9.92
CA PRO A 49 6.72 7.79 10.05
C PRO A 49 7.51 7.23 8.87
N LYS A 50 8.28 8.09 8.22
CA LYS A 50 9.26 7.63 7.23
C LYS A 50 10.36 6.92 7.97
N VAL A 51 10.69 5.71 7.52
CA VAL A 51 11.89 5.02 7.97
C VAL A 51 13.08 5.91 7.56
N SER A 52 13.89 6.32 8.53
CA SER A 52 15.16 6.99 8.24
C SER A 52 16.03 6.05 7.41
N GLU A 53 16.70 6.57 6.39
CA GLU A 53 17.47 5.82 5.38
C GLU A 53 18.46 4.78 5.97
N GLU A 54 18.83 4.89 7.24
CA GLU A 54 19.70 3.96 7.96
C GLU A 54 19.07 2.56 8.21
N GLU A 55 17.75 2.43 8.31
CA GLU A 55 17.06 1.13 8.52
C GLU A 55 16.64 0.44 7.21
N ALA A 56 16.69 1.12 6.06
CA ALA A 56 16.25 0.57 4.78
C ALA A 56 17.26 -0.43 4.17
N GLU A 57 18.54 -0.35 4.54
CA GLU A 57 19.60 -1.19 3.98
C GLU A 57 19.74 -2.56 4.68
N THR A 58 19.23 -2.72 5.91
CA THR A 58 19.33 -3.98 6.67
C THR A 58 18.23 -5.00 6.34
N ALA A 59 17.19 -4.61 5.59
CA ALA A 59 16.06 -5.48 5.24
C ALA A 59 16.16 -6.16 3.86
N SER A 60 17.18 -5.85 3.04
CA SER A 60 17.38 -6.51 1.73
C SER A 60 18.30 -7.73 1.78
N GLU A 61 18.77 -8.11 2.97
CA GLU A 61 19.66 -9.26 3.19
C GLU A 61 19.10 -10.16 4.31
N THR A 62 17.95 -10.80 4.08
CA THR A 62 17.52 -12.02 4.80
C THR A 62 16.60 -12.85 3.91
#